data_AF-A0A965MCC9-F1
#
_entry.id   AF-A0A965MCC9-F1
#
_cell.length_a   1.000
_cell.length_b   1.000
_cell.length_c   1.000
_cell.angle_alpha   90.00
_cell.angle_beta   90.00
_cell.angle_gamma   90.00
#
_symmetry.space_group_name_H-M   'P 1'
#
loop_
_entity.id
_entity.type
_entity.pdbx_description
1 polymer ?
#
loop_
_entity_poly.entity_id
_entity_poly.type
_entity_poly.pdbx_seq_one_letter_code
_entity_poly.pdbx_strand_id
1 'polypeptide(L)'
;DLPTRPVDGVSLVPVLKGSNAAVREDLFAEIGYARAVRTKDHKYIEVRYPKEIYDQIDSGYRWERVDGNNATGEFTEPRPYYINNRQLGSLAAKSHPTYFDDNQLYNMVDDPAEGTNRHSEEPATTKALKKRLSEYLDDIPNRPFRDFKESPRDHSPIPGVTPRAPKSVYAVFFCPSLPGWPR
;
A
#
# COMPACT_ATOMS: atom_id res chain seq x y z
N ASP A 1 -11.14 -35.94 0.94
CA ASP A 1 -12.25 -35.10 0.44
C ASP A 1 -11.74 -33.83 -0.20
N LEU A 2 -12.30 -33.46 -1.34
CA LEU A 2 -11.98 -32.20 -2.00
C LEU A 2 -12.68 -31.05 -1.25
N PRO A 3 -12.08 -29.84 -1.21
CA PRO A 3 -12.70 -28.70 -0.55
C PRO A 3 -14.10 -28.42 -1.10
N THR A 4 -15.06 -28.16 -0.21
CA THR A 4 -16.49 -27.92 -0.51
C THR A 4 -16.80 -26.51 -1.00
N ARG A 5 -15.77 -25.68 -1.17
CA ARG A 5 -15.88 -24.28 -1.59
C ARG A 5 -16.18 -24.18 -3.11
N PRO A 6 -17.09 -23.29 -3.54
CA PRO A 6 -17.27 -22.95 -4.95
C PRO A 6 -15.95 -22.56 -5.61
N VAL A 7 -15.70 -23.04 -6.84
CA VAL A 7 -14.49 -22.73 -7.58
C VAL A 7 -14.62 -21.34 -8.20
N ASP A 8 -13.63 -20.47 -7.99
CA ASP A 8 -13.63 -19.09 -8.56
C ASP A 8 -13.32 -19.08 -10.06
N GLY A 9 -12.77 -20.19 -10.57
CA GLY A 9 -12.44 -20.38 -11.98
C GLY A 9 -13.67 -20.54 -12.86
N VAL A 10 -13.68 -19.83 -13.98
CA VAL A 10 -14.68 -19.94 -15.05
C VAL A 10 -14.05 -20.61 -16.27
N SER A 11 -14.84 -21.42 -17.00
CA SER A 11 -14.37 -22.12 -18.20
C SER A 11 -13.99 -21.14 -19.31
N LEU A 12 -12.78 -21.31 -19.87
CA LEU A 12 -12.30 -20.53 -21.01
C LEU A 12 -12.60 -21.20 -22.36
N VAL A 13 -13.26 -22.37 -22.39
CA VAL A 13 -13.59 -23.07 -23.65
C VAL A 13 -14.34 -22.17 -24.64
N PRO A 14 -15.33 -21.34 -24.25
CA PRO A 14 -15.98 -20.44 -25.19
C PRO A 14 -15.00 -19.45 -25.83
N VAL A 15 -14.07 -18.89 -25.04
CA VAL A 15 -13.05 -17.94 -25.53
C VAL A 15 -12.09 -18.64 -26.50
N LEU A 16 -11.64 -19.85 -26.16
CA LEU A 16 -10.79 -20.67 -27.04
C LEU A 16 -11.48 -21.07 -28.35
N LYS A 17 -12.82 -21.09 -28.37
CA LYS A 17 -13.65 -21.31 -29.57
C LYS A 17 -14.01 -20.02 -30.31
N GLY A 18 -13.44 -18.88 -29.93
CA GLY A 18 -13.61 -17.60 -30.63
C GLY A 18 -14.68 -16.67 -30.05
N SER A 19 -15.23 -16.95 -28.86
CA SER A 19 -16.12 -16.00 -28.18
C SER A 19 -15.34 -14.79 -27.65
N ASN A 20 -15.90 -13.60 -27.87
CA ASN A 20 -15.42 -12.34 -27.29
C ASN A 20 -16.21 -11.90 -26.06
N ALA A 21 -17.11 -12.75 -25.54
CA ALA A 21 -17.87 -12.43 -24.34
C ALA A 21 -16.95 -12.36 -23.11
N ALA A 22 -17.13 -11.33 -22.28
CA ALA A 22 -16.42 -11.22 -21.01
C ALA A 22 -16.77 -12.42 -20.11
N VAL A 23 -15.75 -13.07 -19.56
CA VAL A 23 -15.93 -14.22 -18.65
C VAL A 23 -15.97 -13.82 -17.18
N ARG A 24 -15.55 -12.58 -16.87
CA ARG A 24 -15.55 -11.97 -15.53
C ARG A 24 -15.39 -10.46 -15.65
N GLU A 25 -15.83 -9.75 -14.61
CA GLU A 25 -15.69 -8.28 -14.50
C GLU A 25 -14.37 -7.88 -13.83
N ASP A 26 -13.89 -8.70 -12.89
CA ASP A 26 -12.68 -8.44 -12.14
C ASP A 26 -11.95 -9.72 -11.71
N LEU A 27 -10.74 -9.54 -11.19
CA LEU A 27 -9.88 -10.60 -10.67
C LEU A 27 -9.26 -10.14 -9.35
N PHE A 28 -9.35 -10.99 -8.33
CA PHE A 28 -8.56 -10.88 -7.11
C PHE A 28 -7.17 -11.48 -7.31
N ALA A 29 -6.14 -10.80 -6.83
CA ALA A 29 -4.78 -11.30 -6.77
C ALA A 29 -4.16 -11.04 -5.39
N GLU A 30 -3.33 -11.98 -4.93
CA GLU A 30 -2.57 -11.81 -3.70
C GLU A 30 -1.13 -12.27 -3.90
N ILE A 31 -0.20 -11.49 -3.34
CA ILE A 31 1.20 -11.85 -3.21
C ILE A 31 1.77 -11.30 -1.90
N GLY A 32 2.00 -12.20 -0.93
CA GLY A 32 2.60 -11.86 0.36
C GLY A 32 1.86 -10.72 1.08
N TYR A 33 2.49 -9.55 1.20
CA TYR A 33 1.89 -8.36 1.83
C TYR A 33 0.93 -7.56 0.94
N ALA A 34 0.84 -7.86 -0.36
CA ALA A 34 0.06 -7.10 -1.31
C ALA A 34 -1.17 -7.86 -1.83
N ARG A 35 -2.33 -7.18 -1.84
CA ARG A 35 -3.61 -7.70 -2.36
C ARG A 35 -4.09 -6.74 -3.43
N ALA A 36 -4.76 -7.26 -4.46
CA ALA A 36 -5.16 -6.46 -5.60
C ALA A 36 -6.50 -6.89 -6.17
N VAL A 37 -7.21 -5.93 -6.74
CA VAL A 37 -8.33 -6.15 -7.66
C VAL A 37 -7.99 -5.56 -9.01
N ARG A 38 -8.17 -6.34 -10.06
CA ARG A 38 -7.98 -5.90 -11.45
C ARG A 38 -9.29 -6.04 -12.21
N THR A 39 -9.82 -4.92 -12.68
CA THR A 39 -10.91 -4.88 -13.67
C THR A 39 -10.32 -4.81 -15.08
N LYS A 40 -11.18 -4.66 -16.08
CA LYS A 40 -10.75 -4.37 -17.46
C LYS A 40 -9.90 -3.09 -17.54
N ASP A 41 -10.34 -2.03 -16.84
CA ASP A 41 -9.83 -0.68 -17.06
C ASP A 41 -8.91 -0.20 -15.94
N HIS A 42 -8.95 -0.83 -14.76
CA HIS A 42 -8.19 -0.38 -13.60
C HIS A 42 -7.60 -1.55 -12.81
N LYS A 43 -6.47 -1.28 -12.16
CA LYS A 43 -5.86 -2.17 -11.17
C LYS A 43 -5.62 -1.41 -9.89
N TYR A 44 -6.17 -1.92 -8.80
CA TYR A 44 -5.95 -1.41 -7.46
C TYR A 44 -5.12 -2.41 -6.65
N ILE A 45 -4.09 -1.94 -5.95
CA ILE A 45 -3.23 -2.73 -5.07
C ILE A 45 -3.18 -2.05 -3.70
N GLU A 46 -3.34 -2.85 -2.64
CA GLU A 46 -3.04 -2.45 -1.27
C GLU A 46 -1.90 -3.27 -0.71
N VAL A 47 -0.97 -2.59 -0.04
CA VAL A 47 0.14 -3.21 0.68
C VAL A 47 -0.10 -3.00 2.17
N ARG A 48 -0.19 -4.08 2.96
CA ARG A 48 -0.29 -4.00 4.42
C ARG A 48 0.64 -5.00 5.07
N TYR A 49 1.38 -4.52 6.05
CA TYR A 49 2.29 -5.33 6.84
C TYR A 49 1.66 -5.69 8.21
N PRO A 50 2.13 -6.77 8.87
CA PRO A 50 1.86 -7.01 10.28
C PRO A 50 2.34 -5.86 11.17
N LYS A 51 1.80 -5.77 12.38
CA LYS A 51 2.13 -4.71 13.34
C LYS A 51 3.64 -4.64 13.60
N GLU A 52 4.29 -5.78 13.70
CA GLU A 52 5.72 -5.90 14.03
C GLU A 52 6.60 -5.22 12.96
N ILE A 53 6.20 -5.29 11.69
CA ILE A 53 6.92 -4.64 10.60
C ILE A 53 6.66 -3.13 10.62
N TYR A 54 5.43 -2.70 10.91
CA TYR A 54 5.16 -1.27 11.09
C TYR A 54 5.95 -0.68 12.26
N ASP A 55 6.05 -1.40 13.38
CA ASP A 55 6.88 -0.99 14.51
C ASP A 55 8.36 -0.82 14.11
N GLN A 56 8.89 -1.69 13.24
CA GLN A 56 10.22 -1.57 12.65
C GLN A 56 10.35 -0.36 11.70
N ILE A 57 9.37 -0.14 10.83
CA ILE A 57 9.33 1.04 9.95
C ILE A 57 9.38 2.33 10.79
N ASP A 58 8.55 2.40 11.82
CA ASP A 58 8.43 3.56 12.72
C ASP A 58 9.69 3.78 13.56
N SER A 59 10.41 2.70 13.92
CA SER A 59 11.71 2.80 14.61
C SER A 59 12.84 3.29 13.72
N GLY A 60 12.60 3.48 12.41
CA GLY A 60 13.63 3.81 11.44
C GLY A 60 14.50 2.63 11.01
N TYR A 61 14.08 1.39 11.29
CA TYR A 61 14.76 0.21 10.77
C TYR A 61 14.77 0.25 9.23
N ARG A 62 15.80 -0.33 8.64
CA ARG A 62 15.94 -0.47 7.19
C ARG A 62 16.22 -1.91 6.84
N TRP A 63 15.62 -2.36 5.76
CA TRP A 63 15.88 -3.68 5.21
C TRP A 63 17.09 -3.63 4.30
N GLU A 64 17.82 -4.73 4.24
CA GLU A 64 18.94 -4.85 3.33
C GLU A 64 18.44 -4.83 1.88
N ARG A 65 19.05 -3.95 1.09
CA ARG A 65 18.84 -3.84 -0.34
C ARG A 65 19.38 -5.08 -1.04
N VAL A 66 18.62 -5.51 -2.04
CA VAL A 66 19.03 -6.59 -2.95
C VAL A 66 19.06 -6.00 -4.35
N ASP A 67 20.05 -6.38 -5.15
CA ASP A 67 20.11 -6.06 -6.57
C ASP A 67 20.10 -7.38 -7.36
N GLY A 68 18.90 -7.79 -7.80
CA GLY A 68 18.73 -9.10 -8.43
C GLY A 68 19.05 -10.23 -7.45
N ASN A 69 20.07 -11.03 -7.72
CA ASN A 69 20.45 -12.17 -6.85
C ASN A 69 21.39 -11.81 -5.70
N ASN A 70 21.86 -10.55 -5.65
CA ASN A 70 22.94 -10.18 -4.77
C ASN A 70 22.42 -9.32 -3.62
N ALA A 71 22.58 -9.80 -2.39
CA ALA A 71 22.47 -8.99 -1.20
C ALA A 71 23.62 -7.97 -1.17
N THR A 72 23.31 -6.68 -1.07
CA THR A 72 24.34 -5.63 -1.19
C THR A 72 25.08 -5.37 0.12
N GLY A 73 24.57 -5.86 1.25
CA GLY A 73 25.03 -5.46 2.59
C GLY A 73 24.57 -4.05 3.01
N GLU A 74 23.85 -3.32 2.15
CA GLU A 74 23.38 -1.97 2.43
C GLU A 74 21.94 -2.00 2.98
N PHE A 75 21.73 -1.52 4.20
CA PHE A 75 20.41 -1.45 4.83
C PHE A 75 19.75 -0.10 4.52
N THR A 76 19.22 0.02 3.30
CA THR A 76 18.66 1.28 2.78
C THR A 76 17.16 1.19 2.46
N GLU A 77 16.60 -0.01 2.29
CA GLU A 77 15.19 -0.17 1.92
C GLU A 77 14.29 0.24 3.10
N PRO A 78 13.33 1.15 2.90
CA PRO A 78 12.48 1.66 3.98
C PRO A 78 11.44 0.66 4.44
N ARG A 79 11.17 -0.38 3.64
CA ARG A 79 10.13 -1.39 3.86
C ARG A 79 10.62 -2.73 3.29
N PRO A 80 10.14 -3.88 3.80
CA PRO A 80 10.45 -5.17 3.18
C PRO A 80 9.71 -5.34 1.86
N TYR A 81 10.26 -6.15 0.95
CA TYR A 81 9.55 -6.55 -0.27
C TYR A 81 8.28 -7.34 0.07
N TYR A 82 7.34 -7.44 -0.89
CA TYR A 82 6.05 -8.10 -0.69
C TYR A 82 6.16 -9.55 -0.20
N ILE A 83 7.21 -10.25 -0.61
CA ILE A 83 7.49 -11.64 -0.25
C ILE A 83 8.95 -11.79 0.19
N ASN A 84 9.23 -12.86 0.93
CA ASN A 84 10.59 -13.18 1.36
C ASN A 84 11.54 -13.60 0.22
N ASN A 85 11.02 -13.77 -1.01
CA ASN A 85 11.86 -13.90 -2.19
C ASN A 85 12.40 -12.51 -2.59
N ARG A 86 13.46 -12.10 -1.91
CA ARG A 86 14.06 -10.76 -2.03
C ARG A 86 14.59 -10.47 -3.43
N GLN A 87 14.97 -11.51 -4.20
CA GLN A 87 15.39 -11.35 -5.60
C GLN A 87 14.24 -10.82 -6.47
N LEU A 88 13.10 -11.53 -6.49
CA LEU A 88 11.94 -11.12 -7.28
C LEU A 88 11.37 -9.79 -6.77
N GLY A 89 11.39 -9.59 -5.45
CA GLY A 89 11.01 -8.32 -4.82
C GLY A 89 11.85 -7.14 -5.31
N SER A 90 13.17 -7.28 -5.30
CA SER A 90 14.12 -6.28 -5.80
C SER A 90 13.88 -5.94 -7.27
N LEU A 91 13.71 -6.96 -8.13
CA LEU A 91 13.45 -6.74 -9.55
C LEU A 91 12.13 -6.00 -9.78
N ALA A 92 11.07 -6.38 -9.04
CA ALA A 92 9.77 -5.74 -9.13
C ALA A 92 9.81 -4.29 -8.62
N ALA A 93 10.48 -4.04 -7.49
CA ALA A 93 10.63 -2.69 -6.93
C ALA A 93 11.47 -1.78 -7.83
N LYS A 94 12.48 -2.33 -8.50
CA LYS A 94 13.29 -1.60 -9.47
C LYS A 94 12.50 -1.18 -10.71
N SER A 95 11.55 -2.00 -11.18
CA SER A 95 10.77 -1.70 -12.38
C SER A 95 9.48 -0.93 -12.10
N HIS A 96 9.00 -0.87 -10.84
CA HIS A 96 7.77 -0.16 -10.46
C HIS A 96 8.08 0.85 -9.34
N PRO A 97 8.17 2.16 -9.65
CA PRO A 97 8.58 3.19 -8.69
C PRO A 97 7.69 3.27 -7.44
N THR A 98 6.42 2.91 -7.59
CA THR A 98 5.34 2.98 -6.58
C THR A 98 5.16 1.66 -5.84
N TYR A 99 6.09 0.70 -6.01
CA TYR A 99 6.02 -0.65 -5.42
C TYR A 99 5.78 -0.65 -3.91
N PHE A 100 6.35 0.32 -3.18
CA PHE A 100 6.23 0.37 -1.73
C PHE A 100 5.04 1.18 -1.22
N ASP A 101 4.27 1.83 -2.10
CA ASP A 101 3.12 2.64 -1.74
C ASP A 101 2.03 1.76 -1.12
N ASP A 102 1.43 2.25 -0.03
CA ASP A 102 0.37 1.53 0.68
C ASP A 102 -0.87 1.34 -0.20
N ASN A 103 -1.18 2.31 -1.06
CA ASN A 103 -2.31 2.27 -1.96
C ASN A 103 -1.86 2.67 -3.37
N GLN A 104 -2.13 1.81 -4.33
CA GLN A 104 -1.72 2.00 -5.72
C GLN A 104 -2.93 1.82 -6.63
N LEU A 105 -3.19 2.79 -7.51
CA LEU A 105 -4.22 2.69 -8.53
C LEU A 105 -3.60 2.98 -9.89
N TYR A 106 -3.79 2.07 -10.85
CA TYR A 106 -3.31 2.21 -12.22
C TYR A 106 -4.49 2.13 -13.18
N ASN A 107 -4.47 2.96 -14.21
CA ASN A 107 -5.39 2.88 -15.34
C ASN A 107 -4.78 1.93 -16.38
N MET A 108 -5.44 0.80 -16.62
CA MET A 108 -4.93 -0.26 -17.49
C MET A 108 -5.16 0.00 -18.98
N VAL A 109 -5.94 1.02 -19.32
CA VAL A 109 -6.19 1.46 -20.70
C VAL A 109 -5.04 2.35 -21.17
N ASP A 110 -4.69 3.35 -20.36
CA ASP A 110 -3.70 4.38 -20.71
C ASP A 110 -2.29 4.06 -20.17
N ASP A 111 -2.19 3.32 -19.06
CA ASP A 111 -0.94 2.95 -18.39
C ASP A 111 -0.87 1.44 -18.08
N PRO A 112 -0.81 0.57 -19.12
CA PRO A 112 -0.72 -0.87 -18.93
C PRO A 112 0.60 -1.31 -18.29
N ALA A 113 1.61 -0.44 -18.23
CA ALA A 113 2.91 -0.70 -17.62
C ALA A 113 2.97 -0.31 -16.13
N GLU A 114 1.88 0.23 -15.56
CA GLU A 114 1.75 0.56 -14.14
C GLU A 114 2.83 1.58 -13.68
N GLY A 115 3.13 2.56 -14.54
CA GLY A 115 4.17 3.56 -14.30
C GLY A 115 3.73 4.74 -13.43
N THR A 116 2.42 5.02 -13.35
CA THR A 116 1.87 6.20 -12.65
C THR A 116 0.77 5.80 -11.67
N ASN A 117 1.02 6.02 -10.38
CA ASN A 117 0.00 5.80 -9.35
C ASN A 117 -1.01 6.95 -9.30
N ARG A 118 -2.27 6.68 -9.70
CA ARG A 118 -3.39 7.62 -9.78
C ARG A 118 -4.30 7.60 -8.55
N HIS A 119 -3.88 6.95 -7.46
CA HIS A 119 -4.70 6.77 -6.27
C HIS A 119 -5.28 8.10 -5.72
N SER A 120 -4.47 9.15 -5.67
CA SER A 120 -4.90 10.48 -5.20
C SER A 120 -5.76 11.25 -6.20
N GLU A 121 -5.69 10.89 -7.49
CA GLU A 121 -6.39 11.58 -8.58
C GLU A 121 -7.81 11.04 -8.78
N GLU A 122 -8.03 9.77 -8.49
CA GLU A 122 -9.29 9.07 -8.72
C GLU A 122 -9.89 8.48 -7.44
N PRO A 123 -10.36 9.32 -6.49
CA PRO A 123 -10.86 8.85 -5.20
C PRO A 123 -12.14 8.01 -5.33
N ALA A 124 -12.98 8.27 -6.34
CA ALA A 124 -14.19 7.50 -6.58
C ALA A 124 -13.87 6.08 -7.05
N THR A 125 -12.98 5.93 -8.05
CA THR A 125 -12.50 4.65 -8.56
C THR A 125 -11.81 3.85 -7.45
N THR A 126 -10.91 4.50 -6.71
CA THR A 126 -10.22 3.91 -5.55
C THR A 126 -11.21 3.34 -4.54
N LYS A 127 -12.20 4.13 -4.12
CA LYS A 127 -13.19 3.70 -3.13
C LYS A 127 -14.00 2.49 -3.62
N ALA A 128 -14.39 2.48 -4.89
CA ALA A 128 -15.12 1.36 -5.48
C ALA A 128 -14.29 0.08 -5.49
N LEU A 129 -13.03 0.15 -5.92
CA LEU A 129 -12.14 -1.02 -5.99
C LEU A 129 -11.70 -1.50 -4.60
N LYS A 130 -11.51 -0.59 -3.64
CA LYS A 130 -11.26 -0.94 -2.24
C LYS A 130 -12.45 -1.67 -1.62
N LYS A 131 -13.69 -1.23 -1.90
CA LYS A 131 -14.90 -1.96 -1.51
C LYS A 131 -14.92 -3.36 -2.13
N ARG A 132 -14.63 -3.46 -3.43
CA ARG A 132 -14.60 -4.74 -4.13
C ARG A 132 -13.54 -5.69 -3.58
N LEU A 133 -12.38 -5.16 -3.20
CA LEU A 133 -11.32 -5.92 -2.53
C LEU A 133 -11.79 -6.44 -1.17
N SER A 134 -12.48 -5.62 -0.37
CA SER A 134 -13.05 -6.06 0.92
C SER A 134 -14.04 -7.21 0.75
N GLU A 135 -14.88 -7.17 -0.27
CA GLU A 135 -15.83 -8.28 -0.56
C GLU A 135 -15.08 -9.60 -0.78
N TYR A 136 -13.97 -9.59 -1.52
CA TYR A 136 -13.13 -10.78 -1.69
C TYR A 136 -12.49 -11.27 -0.39
N LEU A 137 -12.07 -10.35 0.48
CA LEU A 137 -11.42 -10.71 1.73
C LEU A 137 -12.41 -11.30 2.74
N ASP A 138 -13.66 -10.83 2.74
CA ASP A 138 -14.73 -11.37 3.59
C ASP A 138 -15.04 -12.85 3.25
N ASP A 139 -14.86 -13.25 1.99
CA ASP A 139 -15.10 -14.61 1.51
C ASP A 139 -13.94 -15.59 1.81
N ILE A 140 -12.76 -15.10 2.22
CA ILE A 140 -11.57 -15.92 2.48
C ILE A 140 -11.35 -16.06 3.99
N PRO A 141 -11.79 -17.17 4.61
CA PRO A 141 -11.70 -17.33 6.05
C PRO A 141 -10.25 -17.47 6.53
N ASN A 142 -9.98 -17.01 7.75
CA ASN A 142 -8.69 -17.15 8.45
C ASN A 142 -7.50 -16.55 7.70
N ARG A 143 -7.74 -15.55 6.84
CA ARG A 143 -6.69 -14.85 6.11
C ARG A 143 -6.69 -13.37 6.47
N PRO A 144 -6.27 -13.02 7.70
CA PRO A 144 -6.30 -11.64 8.14
C PRO A 144 -5.43 -10.78 7.23
N PHE A 145 -6.06 -9.79 6.62
CA PHE A 145 -5.39 -8.69 5.94
C PHE A 145 -5.89 -7.44 6.67
N ARG A 146 -4.98 -6.82 7.44
CA ARG A 146 -5.22 -5.74 8.40
C ARG A 146 -6.61 -5.10 8.29
N ASP A 147 -7.43 -5.26 9.33
CA ASP A 147 -8.84 -4.88 9.33
C ASP A 147 -9.09 -3.43 8.90
N PHE A 148 -10.07 -3.23 8.02
CA PHE A 148 -10.63 -1.92 7.68
C PHE A 148 -11.40 -1.27 8.86
N LYS A 149 -11.53 -1.94 10.02
CA LYS A 149 -12.44 -1.57 11.12
C LYS A 149 -11.86 -0.61 12.17
N GLU A 150 -10.57 -0.25 12.12
CA GLU A 150 -9.97 0.73 13.05
C GLU A 150 -9.48 2.01 12.33
N SER A 151 -10.34 3.03 12.31
CA SER A 151 -10.15 4.50 12.51
C SER A 151 -8.77 5.18 12.31
N PRO A 152 -8.73 6.53 12.23
CA PRO A 152 -8.78 7.42 11.06
C PRO A 152 -7.41 7.56 10.35
N ARG A 153 -6.51 6.59 10.56
CA ARG A 153 -5.12 6.64 10.08
C ARG A 153 -4.94 5.78 8.83
N ASP A 154 -5.58 6.19 7.74
CA ASP A 154 -5.02 5.95 6.39
C ASP A 154 -3.73 6.79 6.33
N HIS A 155 -2.64 6.24 6.86
CA HIS A 155 -1.32 6.88 6.82
C HIS A 155 -0.68 6.69 5.44
N SER A 156 -1.29 7.28 4.41
CA SER A 156 -0.48 7.83 3.34
C SER A 156 0.08 9.16 3.87
N PRO A 157 1.40 9.37 3.93
CA PRO A 157 1.92 10.70 4.19
C PRO A 157 1.34 11.63 3.12
N ILE A 158 0.68 12.70 3.56
CA ILE A 158 0.33 13.82 2.67
C ILE A 158 1.65 14.29 2.05
N PRO A 159 1.78 14.35 0.71
CA PRO A 159 2.92 15.03 0.13
C PRO A 159 2.77 16.52 0.45
N GLY A 160 3.56 16.99 1.42
CA GLY A 160 3.73 18.41 1.68
C GLY A 160 3.28 18.89 3.04
N VAL A 161 3.98 18.49 4.10
CA VAL A 161 4.46 19.47 5.11
C VAL A 161 5.84 19.01 5.56
N THR A 162 6.88 19.66 5.07
CA THR A 162 8.22 19.62 5.68
C THR A 162 8.10 20.21 7.09
N PRO A 163 8.47 19.50 8.18
CA PRO A 163 8.68 20.15 9.46
C PRO A 163 9.83 21.14 9.27
N ARG A 164 9.52 22.43 9.40
CA ARG A 164 10.54 23.48 9.43
C ARG A 164 11.38 23.26 10.69
N ALA A 165 12.69 23.08 10.51
CA ALA A 165 13.65 23.07 11.61
C ALA A 165 13.45 24.33 12.47
N PRO A 166 13.34 24.22 13.81
CA PRO A 166 13.21 25.39 14.66
C PRO A 166 14.50 26.20 14.59
N LYS A 167 14.42 27.38 13.98
CA LYS A 167 15.43 28.43 14.17
C LYS A 167 15.08 29.13 15.48
N SER A 168 16.08 29.23 16.34
CA SER A 168 16.10 29.99 17.60
C SER A 168 15.18 31.21 17.61
N VAL A 169 14.35 31.37 18.64
CA VAL A 169 13.87 32.69 19.07
C VAL A 169 13.78 32.71 20.60
N TYR A 170 14.54 33.62 21.20
CA TYR A 170 14.49 33.97 22.62
C TYR A 170 13.38 34.99 22.89
N ALA A 171 12.80 34.86 24.10
CA ALA A 171 12.20 35.86 25.00
C ALA A 171 10.98 36.69 24.56
N VAL A 172 9.91 36.60 25.37
CA VAL A 172 9.05 37.74 25.70
C VAL A 172 8.84 37.77 27.21
N PHE A 173 9.32 38.85 27.83
CA PHE A 173 9.08 39.24 29.22
C PHE A 173 7.62 39.70 29.39
N PHE A 174 6.96 39.31 30.47
CA PHE A 174 5.84 40.06 31.02
C PHE A 174 6.07 40.27 32.53
N CYS A 175 6.31 41.53 32.88
CA CYS A 175 6.45 42.03 34.24
C CYS A 175 5.09 42.56 34.71
N PRO A 176 4.53 42.09 35.84
CA PRO A 176 3.52 42.83 36.57
C PRO A 176 4.17 43.68 37.68
N SER A 177 3.77 44.94 37.70
CA SER A 177 4.12 46.03 38.62
C SER A 177 3.89 45.73 40.12
N LEU A 178 4.81 46.23 40.95
CA LEU A 178 4.79 46.33 42.42
C LEU A 178 3.63 47.22 42.95
N PRO A 179 3.26 47.16 44.26
CA PRO A 179 3.86 48.11 45.22
C PRO A 179 4.02 47.66 46.71
N GLY A 180 5.03 48.24 47.39
CA GLY A 180 5.11 48.51 48.84
C GLY A 180 5.56 47.37 49.76
N TRP A 181 6.37 47.50 50.82
CA TRP A 181 7.04 48.57 51.59
C TRP A 181 7.70 47.85 52.84
N PRO A 182 8.36 48.50 53.83
CA PRO A 182 9.73 49.00 53.89
C PRO A 182 10.61 48.39 55.02
N ARG A 183 11.94 48.48 54.86
CA ARG A 183 12.97 49.02 55.79
C ARG A 183 14.34 48.43 55.47
#